data_AF-A0A495SDQ9-F1
#
_entry.id   AF-A0A495SDQ9-F1
#
_cell.length_a   1.000
_cell.length_b   1.000
_cell.length_c   1.000
_cell.angle_alpha   90.00
_cell.angle_beta   90.00
_cell.angle_gamma   90.00
#
_symmetry.space_group_name_H-M   'P 1'
#
loop_
_entity.id
_entity.type
_entity.pdbx_description
1 polymer ?
#
loop_
_entity_poly.entity_id
_entity_poly.type
_entity_poly.pdbx_seq_one_letter_code
_entity_poly.pdbx_strand_id
1 'polypeptide(L)'
;MKKSYFTGALCAALLFLSFSAKAQLQDVNVMTQQRDVLKLYTELMDKQISLEKEKQNNAKILSKTEGLNNQSDRKTDKFSASDPNSTAKDAKKTAKLLRQTESANKELQKSNNRIASMEGDIKKLQVQLDRLKYTVEVKGK
;
A
#
# COMPACT_ATOMS: atom_id res chain seq x y z
N MET A 1 16.95 -8.65 -10.99
CA MET A 1 17.13 -7.18 -10.96
C MET A 1 15.78 -6.52 -11.25
N LYS A 2 15.01 -6.20 -10.21
CA LYS A 2 13.71 -5.50 -10.36
C LYS A 2 14.02 -4.01 -10.52
N LYS A 3 13.91 -3.50 -11.75
CA LYS A 3 14.20 -2.10 -12.09
C LYS A 3 13.31 -1.19 -11.23
N SER A 4 13.94 -0.27 -10.53
CA SER A 4 13.30 0.71 -9.66
C SER A 4 12.43 1.66 -10.51
N TYR A 5 11.12 1.43 -10.52
CA TYR A 5 10.14 2.37 -11.09
C TYR A 5 10.01 3.66 -10.26
N PHE A 6 10.68 3.73 -9.11
CA PHE A 6 10.67 4.88 -8.21
C PHE A 6 11.41 6.09 -8.80
N THR A 7 12.42 5.84 -9.66
CA THR A 7 13.22 6.91 -10.26
C THR A 7 12.52 7.58 -11.45
N GLY A 8 11.66 6.85 -12.17
CA GLY A 8 10.96 7.39 -13.34
C GLY A 8 9.86 8.42 -13.01
N ALA A 9 9.11 8.18 -11.93
CA ALA A 9 8.02 9.06 -11.52
C ALA A 9 8.52 10.39 -10.92
N LEU A 10 9.63 10.37 -10.18
CA LEU A 10 10.23 11.56 -9.59
C LEU A 10 10.86 12.48 -10.65
N CYS A 11 11.47 11.90 -11.69
CA CYS A 11 12.07 12.66 -12.80
C CYS A 11 11.03 13.32 -13.70
N ALA A 12 9.83 12.75 -13.86
CA ALA A 12 8.77 13.34 -14.69
C ALA A 12 8.22 14.64 -14.08
N ALA A 13 8.15 14.75 -12.75
CA ALA A 13 7.73 15.97 -12.06
C ALA A 13 8.76 17.11 -12.21
N LEU A 14 10.06 16.79 -12.26
CA LEU A 14 11.15 17.77 -12.42
C LEU A 14 11.32 18.26 -13.87
N LEU A 15 11.01 17.42 -14.87
CA LEU A 15 11.17 17.77 -16.29
C LEU A 15 10.07 18.71 -16.83
N PHE A 16 8.91 18.80 -16.18
CA PHE A 16 7.89 19.79 -16.54
C PHE A 16 8.16 21.18 -15.96
N LEU A 17 8.96 21.28 -14.90
CA LEU A 17 9.40 22.58 -14.34
C LEU A 17 10.43 23.27 -15.25
N SER A 18 11.12 22.53 -16.13
CA SER A 18 12.16 23.08 -17.02
C SER A 18 11.67 23.42 -18.43
N PHE A 19 10.40 23.16 -18.79
CA PHE A 19 9.85 23.51 -20.10
C PHE A 19 8.81 24.64 -20.01
N SER A 20 9.20 25.82 -19.53
CA SER A 20 8.57 27.11 -19.89
C SER A 20 9.22 28.32 -19.18
N ALA A 21 10.56 28.44 -19.25
CA ALA A 21 11.22 29.72 -18.93
C ALA A 21 11.08 30.76 -20.08
N LYS A 22 10.40 30.43 -21.21
CA LYS A 22 10.31 31.30 -22.40
C LYS A 22 8.89 31.59 -22.91
N ALA A 23 7.85 31.15 -22.23
CA ALA A 23 6.46 31.49 -22.57
C ALA A 23 5.75 32.12 -21.36
N GLN A 24 6.43 33.04 -20.69
CA GLN A 24 5.79 33.97 -19.77
C GLN A 24 5.15 35.05 -20.63
N LEU A 25 3.85 34.96 -20.90
CA LEU A 25 2.92 36.09 -21.04
C LEU A 25 1.50 35.55 -21.32
N GLN A 26 0.69 35.50 -20.24
CA GLN A 26 -0.75 35.79 -20.20
C GLN A 26 -1.76 34.77 -20.77
N ASP A 27 -1.88 33.59 -20.16
CA ASP A 27 -3.19 32.91 -20.10
C ASP A 27 -3.42 32.29 -18.71
N VAL A 28 -4.39 32.84 -17.98
CA VAL A 28 -4.81 32.37 -16.64
C VAL A 28 -5.20 30.89 -16.68
N ASN A 29 -5.67 30.40 -17.83
CA ASN A 29 -6.02 28.99 -18.01
C ASN A 29 -4.80 28.06 -17.92
N VAL A 30 -3.65 28.46 -18.47
CA VAL A 30 -2.42 27.66 -18.42
C VAL A 30 -1.88 27.58 -17.00
N MET A 31 -1.83 28.71 -16.28
CA MET A 31 -1.46 28.73 -14.86
C MET A 31 -2.40 27.87 -14.00
N THR A 32 -3.71 27.92 -14.28
CA THR A 32 -4.70 27.12 -13.55
C THR A 32 -4.49 25.63 -13.79
N GLN A 33 -4.22 25.21 -15.03
CA GLN A 33 -3.91 23.82 -15.37
C GLN A 33 -2.61 23.34 -14.71
N GLN A 34 -1.55 24.14 -14.72
CA GLN A 34 -0.29 23.81 -14.04
C GLN A 34 -0.49 23.60 -12.54
N ARG A 35 -1.27 24.48 -11.88
CA ARG A 35 -1.62 24.34 -10.47
C ARG A 35 -2.39 23.04 -10.20
N ASP A 36 -3.34 22.69 -11.05
CA ASP A 36 -4.19 21.51 -10.84
C ASP A 36 -3.39 20.21 -11.08
N VAL A 37 -2.48 20.20 -12.06
CA VAL A 37 -1.51 19.10 -12.23
C VAL A 37 -0.59 18.97 -11.03
N LEU A 38 -0.05 20.08 -10.49
CA LEU A 38 0.80 20.05 -9.31
C LEU A 38 0.06 19.48 -8.08
N LYS A 39 -1.20 19.89 -7.87
CA LYS A 39 -2.05 19.34 -6.79
C LYS A 39 -2.23 17.82 -6.92
N LEU A 40 -2.51 17.33 -8.13
CA LEU A 40 -2.66 15.89 -8.38
C LEU A 40 -1.34 15.12 -8.16
N TYR A 41 -0.20 15.71 -8.50
CA TYR A 41 1.12 15.11 -8.18
C TYR A 41 1.37 15.05 -6.67
N THR A 42 1.04 16.11 -5.92
CA THR A 42 1.13 16.09 -4.45
C THR A 42 0.25 15.00 -3.86
N GLU A 43 -1.00 14.89 -4.30
CA GLU A 43 -1.91 13.83 -3.85
C GLU A 43 -1.37 12.42 -4.21
N LEU A 44 -0.80 12.25 -5.40
CA LEU A 44 -0.17 11.00 -5.81
C LEU A 44 0.99 10.62 -4.87
N MET A 45 1.86 11.58 -4.55
CA MET A 45 2.97 11.37 -3.61
C MET A 45 2.47 10.97 -2.22
N ASP A 46 1.47 11.68 -1.69
CA ASP A 46 0.90 11.39 -0.37
C ASP A 46 0.29 9.98 -0.29
N LYS A 47 -0.40 9.56 -1.36
CA LYS A 47 -0.94 8.19 -1.46
C LYS A 47 0.17 7.14 -1.58
N GLN A 48 1.24 7.40 -2.33
CA GLN A 48 2.40 6.51 -2.41
C GLN A 48 3.10 6.36 -1.06
N ILE A 49 3.29 7.45 -0.31
CA ILE A 49 3.84 7.42 1.05
C ILE A 49 2.94 6.57 1.97
N SER A 50 1.62 6.76 1.87
CA SER A 50 0.65 6.00 2.68
C SER A 50 0.65 4.52 2.35
N LEU A 51 0.76 4.16 1.05
CA LEU A 51 0.90 2.78 0.60
C LEU A 51 2.15 2.12 1.18
N GLU A 52 3.30 2.78 1.14
CA GLU A 52 4.54 2.22 1.68
C GLU A 52 4.49 2.06 3.20
N LYS A 53 3.84 2.98 3.92
CA LYS A 53 3.57 2.82 5.36
C LYS A 53 2.70 1.60 5.64
N GLU A 54 1.64 1.38 4.86
CA GLU A 54 0.77 0.21 5.04
C GLU A 54 1.49 -1.09 4.68
N LYS A 55 2.33 -1.11 3.63
CA LYS A 55 3.17 -2.28 3.30
C LYS A 55 4.14 -2.64 4.44
N GLN A 56 4.77 -1.65 5.06
CA GLN A 56 5.62 -1.87 6.24
C GLN A 56 4.83 -2.43 7.43
N ASN A 57 3.63 -1.90 7.68
CA ASN A 57 2.75 -2.41 8.72
C ASN A 57 2.29 -3.85 8.43
N ASN A 58 1.89 -4.12 7.19
CA ASN A 58 1.49 -5.44 6.71
C ASN A 58 2.60 -6.48 6.92
N ALA A 59 3.86 -6.14 6.61
CA ALA A 59 4.99 -7.03 6.84
C ALA A 59 5.16 -7.43 8.32
N LYS A 60 4.91 -6.49 9.26
CA LYS A 60 4.91 -6.79 10.70
C LYS A 60 3.75 -7.71 11.09
N ILE A 61 2.56 -7.47 10.55
CA ILE A 61 1.37 -8.31 10.77
C ILE A 61 1.60 -9.72 10.21
N LEU A 62 2.19 -9.83 9.01
CA LEU A 62 2.53 -11.10 8.36
C LEU A 62 3.46 -11.93 9.24
N SER A 63 4.58 -11.35 9.68
CA SER A 63 5.54 -12.05 10.54
C SER A 63 4.92 -12.53 11.86
N LYS A 64 4.09 -11.69 12.50
CA LYS A 64 3.34 -12.09 13.71
C LYS A 64 2.37 -13.23 13.43
N THR A 65 1.65 -13.16 12.30
CA THR A 65 0.66 -14.17 11.89
C THR A 65 1.33 -15.51 11.60
N GLU A 66 2.44 -15.52 10.87
CA GLU A 66 3.25 -16.72 10.62
C GLU A 66 3.76 -17.34 11.92
N GLY A 67 4.22 -16.52 12.87
CA GLY A 67 4.63 -16.99 14.19
C GLY A 67 3.50 -17.69 14.96
N LEU A 68 2.30 -17.11 14.96
CA LEU A 68 1.11 -17.68 15.61
C LEU A 68 0.61 -18.94 14.90
N ASN A 69 0.61 -18.98 13.57
CA ASN A 69 0.27 -20.17 12.78
C ASN A 69 1.23 -21.32 13.14
N ASN A 70 2.54 -21.09 13.05
CA ASN A 70 3.57 -22.07 13.41
C ASN A 70 3.43 -22.56 14.86
N GLN A 71 3.11 -21.67 15.81
CA GLN A 71 2.91 -22.05 17.20
C GLN A 71 1.65 -22.91 17.37
N SER A 72 0.58 -22.59 16.64
CA SER A 72 -0.69 -23.31 16.68
C SER A 72 -0.52 -24.72 16.14
N ASP A 73 0.08 -24.87 14.97
CA ASP A 73 0.32 -26.17 14.32
C ASP A 73 1.13 -27.10 15.23
N ARG A 74 2.18 -26.57 15.88
CA ARG A 74 2.98 -27.34 16.84
C ARG A 74 2.23 -27.77 18.10
N LYS A 75 1.15 -27.08 18.47
CA LYS A 75 0.40 -27.31 19.72
C LYS A 75 -0.80 -28.22 19.53
N THR A 76 -1.43 -28.20 18.36
CA THR A 76 -2.59 -29.04 18.04
C THR A 76 -2.23 -30.54 17.98
N ASP A 77 -0.98 -30.88 17.71
CA ASP A 77 -0.54 -32.27 17.54
C ASP A 77 -0.02 -32.94 18.83
N LYS A 78 -0.16 -32.29 19.99
CA LYS A 78 0.51 -32.70 21.25
C LYS A 78 -0.41 -33.15 22.38
N PHE A 79 -1.68 -33.43 22.09
CA PHE A 79 -2.59 -33.94 23.12
C PHE A 79 -2.30 -35.42 23.42
N SER A 80 -2.43 -35.80 24.70
CA SER A 80 -2.24 -37.18 25.17
C SER A 80 -3.50 -37.67 25.87
N ALA A 81 -3.77 -38.98 25.87
CA ALA A 81 -4.84 -39.57 26.68
C ALA A 81 -4.36 -40.00 28.08
N SER A 82 -3.03 -39.96 28.34
CA SER A 82 -2.40 -40.52 29.53
C SER A 82 -2.71 -39.78 30.84
N ASP A 83 -3.01 -38.47 30.75
CA ASP A 83 -3.45 -37.65 31.88
C ASP A 83 -4.57 -36.70 31.40
N PRO A 84 -5.83 -37.04 31.69
CA PRO A 84 -6.98 -36.24 31.27
C PRO A 84 -6.96 -34.79 31.78
N ASN A 85 -6.44 -34.55 33.00
CA ASN A 85 -6.48 -33.22 33.61
C ASN A 85 -5.47 -32.26 32.97
N SER A 86 -4.23 -32.71 32.74
CA SER A 86 -3.26 -31.90 31.99
C SER A 86 -3.71 -31.68 30.55
N THR A 87 -4.28 -32.70 29.92
CA THR A 87 -4.80 -32.63 28.55
C THR A 87 -5.93 -31.60 28.42
N ALA A 88 -6.87 -31.56 29.37
CA ALA A 88 -7.92 -30.54 29.38
C ALA A 88 -7.34 -29.12 29.51
N LYS A 89 -6.31 -28.93 30.34
CA LYS A 89 -5.62 -27.63 30.49
C LYS A 89 -4.91 -27.21 29.21
N ASP A 90 -4.23 -28.14 28.54
CA ASP A 90 -3.53 -27.86 27.29
C ASP A 90 -4.47 -27.62 26.12
N ALA A 91 -5.59 -28.35 26.05
CA ALA A 91 -6.66 -28.08 25.09
C ALA A 91 -7.22 -26.66 25.26
N LYS A 92 -7.47 -26.22 26.51
CA LYS A 92 -7.92 -24.85 26.79
C LYS A 92 -6.91 -23.78 26.35
N LYS A 93 -5.61 -24.00 26.59
CA LYS A 93 -4.55 -23.09 26.13
C LYS A 93 -4.46 -23.05 24.61
N THR A 94 -4.54 -24.20 23.96
CA THR A 94 -4.50 -24.33 22.50
C THR A 94 -5.70 -23.65 21.85
N ALA A 95 -6.91 -23.80 22.42
CA ALA A 95 -8.09 -23.08 21.96
C ALA A 95 -7.96 -21.54 22.09
N LYS A 96 -7.26 -21.03 23.11
CA LYS A 96 -6.97 -19.59 23.22
C LYS A 96 -5.98 -19.14 22.14
N LEU A 97 -4.93 -19.92 21.92
CA LEU A 97 -3.94 -19.66 20.88
C LEU A 97 -4.59 -19.62 19.49
N LEU A 98 -5.40 -20.62 19.14
CA LEU A 98 -6.12 -20.67 17.85
C LEU A 98 -7.00 -19.44 17.62
N ARG A 99 -7.67 -18.91 18.65
CA ARG A 99 -8.44 -17.66 18.53
C ARG A 99 -7.56 -16.44 18.25
N GLN A 100 -6.38 -16.37 18.88
CA GLN A 100 -5.41 -15.30 18.62
C GLN A 100 -4.86 -15.40 17.19
N THR A 101 -4.58 -16.62 16.74
CA THR A 101 -4.14 -16.93 15.37
C THR A 101 -5.20 -16.54 14.34
N GLU A 102 -6.47 -16.89 14.59
CA GLU A 102 -7.58 -16.49 13.72
C GLU A 102 -7.69 -14.95 13.61
N SER A 103 -7.61 -14.25 14.75
CA SER A 103 -7.63 -12.78 14.78
C SER A 103 -6.48 -12.17 13.97
N ALA A 104 -5.26 -12.70 14.12
CA ALA A 104 -4.09 -12.24 13.39
C ALA A 104 -4.25 -12.46 11.87
N ASN A 105 -4.75 -13.61 11.44
CA ASN A 105 -5.05 -13.88 10.03
C ASN A 105 -6.12 -12.92 9.46
N LYS A 106 -7.17 -12.59 10.23
CA LYS A 106 -8.16 -11.57 9.84
C LYS A 106 -7.56 -10.17 9.71
N GLU A 107 -6.64 -9.80 10.60
CA GLU A 107 -5.91 -8.53 10.51
C GLU A 107 -5.03 -8.47 9.26
N LEU A 108 -4.30 -9.56 8.96
CA LEU A 108 -3.48 -9.69 7.75
C LEU A 108 -4.32 -9.53 6.49
N GLN A 109 -5.46 -10.23 6.41
CA GLN A 109 -6.39 -10.11 5.29
C GLN A 109 -6.90 -8.67 5.11
N LYS A 110 -7.29 -8.00 6.21
CA LYS A 110 -7.73 -6.59 6.16
C LYS A 110 -6.64 -5.67 5.64
N SER A 111 -5.40 -5.85 6.09
CA SER A 111 -4.26 -5.05 5.63
C SER A 111 -3.95 -5.31 4.15
N ASN A 112 -4.00 -6.56 3.68
CA ASN A 112 -3.86 -6.90 2.26
C ASN A 112 -4.93 -6.20 1.40
N ASN A 113 -6.19 -6.18 1.86
CA ASN A 113 -7.27 -5.49 1.15
C ASN A 113 -7.05 -3.97 1.09
N ARG A 114 -6.51 -3.37 2.16
CA ARG A 114 -6.16 -1.93 2.16
C ARG A 114 -5.06 -1.62 1.16
N ILE A 115 -4.02 -2.45 1.08
CA ILE A 115 -2.95 -2.32 0.09
C ILE A 115 -3.55 -2.35 -1.32
N ALA A 116 -4.37 -3.36 -1.63
CA ALA A 116 -5.00 -3.49 -2.94
C ALA A 116 -5.89 -2.28 -3.30
N SER A 117 -6.63 -1.75 -2.34
CA SER A 117 -7.44 -0.54 -2.52
C SER A 117 -6.57 0.68 -2.81
N MET A 118 -5.51 0.90 -2.04
CA MET A 118 -4.58 2.03 -2.23
C MET A 118 -3.87 1.97 -3.59
N GLU A 119 -3.44 0.77 -4.02
CA GLU A 119 -2.86 0.56 -5.35
C GLU A 119 -3.86 0.87 -6.46
N GLY A 120 -5.13 0.50 -6.27
CA GLY A 120 -6.22 0.85 -7.18
C GLY A 120 -6.44 2.36 -7.30
N ASP A 121 -6.43 3.08 -6.19
CA ASP A 121 -6.60 4.54 -6.18
C ASP A 121 -5.41 5.28 -6.80
N ILE A 122 -4.18 4.82 -6.51
CA ILE A 122 -2.97 5.34 -7.16
C ILE A 122 -3.04 5.15 -8.67
N LYS A 123 -3.47 3.98 -9.15
CA LYS A 123 -3.61 3.70 -10.58
C LYS A 123 -4.63 4.64 -11.25
N LYS A 124 -5.76 4.92 -10.59
CA LYS A 124 -6.77 5.87 -11.10
C LYS A 124 -6.20 7.28 -11.20
N LEU A 125 -5.46 7.74 -10.20
CA LEU A 125 -4.80 9.05 -10.18
C LEU A 125 -3.74 9.17 -11.28
N GLN A 126 -2.94 8.12 -11.50
CA GLN A 126 -1.97 8.07 -12.60
C GLN A 126 -2.66 8.23 -13.96
N VAL A 127 -3.78 7.53 -14.20
CA VAL A 127 -4.57 7.68 -15.44
C VAL A 127 -5.13 9.09 -15.60
N GLN A 128 -5.56 9.74 -14.52
CA GLN A 128 -6.03 11.14 -14.57
C GLN A 128 -4.90 12.11 -14.94
N LEU A 129 -3.72 11.94 -14.33
CA LEU A 129 -2.53 12.73 -14.65
C LEU A 129 -2.10 12.55 -16.11
N ASP A 130 -2.13 11.31 -16.63
CA ASP A 130 -1.79 11.03 -18.03
C ASP A 130 -2.73 11.72 -19.03
N ARG A 131 -4.04 11.76 -18.72
CA ARG A 131 -5.05 12.47 -19.55
C ARG A 131 -4.83 13.99 -19.56
N LEU A 132 -4.49 14.56 -18.40
CA LEU A 132 -4.22 16.00 -18.28
C LEU A 132 -2.94 16.38 -19.02
N LYS A 133 -1.88 15.57 -18.91
CA LYS A 133 -0.63 15.76 -19.66
C LYS A 133 -0.87 15.77 -21.17
N TYR A 134 -1.64 14.81 -21.69
CA TYR A 134 -1.99 14.76 -23.12
C TYR A 134 -2.76 16.00 -23.58
N THR A 135 -3.69 16.52 -22.76
CA THR A 135 -4.47 17.71 -23.10
C THR A 135 -3.60 18.97 -23.19
N VAL A 136 -2.61 19.10 -22.31
CA VAL A 136 -1.65 20.22 -22.33
C VAL A 136 -0.73 20.14 -23.56
N GLU A 137 -0.22 18.94 -23.90
CA GLU A 137 0.64 18.74 -25.07
C GLU A 137 -0.09 19.01 -26.41
N VAL A 138 -1.40 18.72 -26.49
CA VAL A 138 -2.21 19.00 -27.70
C VAL A 138 -2.57 20.48 -27.83
N LYS A 139 -2.86 21.18 -26.72
CA LYS A 139 -3.19 22.62 -26.74
C LYS A 139 -1.97 23.55 -26.91
N GLY A 140 -0.76 23.03 -26.67
CA GLY A 140 0.49 23.77 -26.84
C GLY A 140 1.12 23.66 -28.23
N LYS A 141 0.47 22.95 -29.18
CA LYS A 141 0.83 22.90 -30.61
C LYS A 141 -0.11 23.78 -31.41
#